data_AF-A0A4R5DNX1-F1
#
_entry.id   AF-A0A4R5DNX1-F1
#
_cell.length_a   1.000
_cell.length_b   1.000
_cell.length_c   1.000
_cell.angle_alpha   90.00
_cell.angle_beta   90.00
_cell.angle_gamma   90.00
#
_symmetry.space_group_name_H-M   'P 1'
#
loop_
_entity.id
_entity.type
_entity.pdbx_description
1 polymer ?
#
loop_
_entity_poly.entity_id
_entity_poly.type
_entity_poly.pdbx_seq_one_letter_code
_entity_poly.pdbx_strand_id
1 'polypeptide(L)' 'MKRPRLHTRNCNRCTGRLNGAGMVLHGAGTLCPDCWVTTRTERFEARARAAVAATLADDHLGGR' A
#
# COMPACT_ATOMS: atom_id res chain seq x y z
N MET A 1 17.69 8.51 33.03
CA MET A 1 16.71 8.57 31.92
C MET A 1 16.76 7.28 31.11
N LYS A 2 15.69 6.47 31.12
CA LYS A 2 15.61 5.22 30.33
C LYS A 2 15.36 5.59 28.86
N ARG A 3 16.36 5.45 27.98
CA ARG A 3 16.17 5.63 26.53
C ARG A 3 15.13 4.60 26.03
N PRO A 4 14.07 5.01 25.31
CA PRO A 4 13.16 4.06 24.72
C PRO A 4 13.94 3.16 23.76
N ARG A 5 13.87 1.84 23.97
CA ARG A 5 14.42 0.87 23.03
C ARG A 5 13.57 0.95 21.77
N LEU A 6 14.09 1.61 20.73
CA LEU A 6 13.54 1.51 19.38
C LEU A 6 13.63 0.05 18.96
N HIS A 7 12.54 -0.69 19.13
CA HIS A 7 12.43 -2.05 18.62
C HIS A 7 12.67 -1.97 17.11
N THR A 8 13.78 -2.55 16.64
CA THR A 8 14.08 -2.62 15.23
C THR A 8 13.05 -3.54 14.58
N ARG A 9 12.00 -2.96 14.02
CA ARG A 9 11.02 -3.68 13.19
C ARG A 9 11.57 -3.79 11.77
N ASN A 10 11.18 -4.85 11.06
CA ASN A 10 11.50 -5.03 9.66
C ASN A 10 10.29 -4.66 8.79
N CYS A 11 10.54 -4.18 7.57
CA CYS A 11 9.53 -3.93 6.56
C CYS A 11 8.89 -5.26 6.16
N ASN A 12 7.56 -5.36 6.19
CA ASN A 12 6.86 -6.59 5.80
C ASN A 12 6.99 -6.92 4.31
N ARG A 13 7.42 -5.98 3.46
CA ARG A 13 7.58 -6.18 2.01
C ARG A 13 9.01 -6.52 1.62
N CYS A 14 9.97 -5.64 1.94
CA CYS A 14 11.37 -5.82 1.54
C CYS A 14 12.27 -6.40 2.65
N THR A 15 11.72 -6.67 3.85
CA THR A 15 12.46 -7.15 5.04
C THR A 15 13.51 -6.18 5.60
N GLY A 16 13.70 -5.01 4.97
CA GLY A 16 14.64 -3.98 5.41
C GLY A 16 14.30 -3.42 6.79
N ARG A 17 15.33 -3.03 7.55
CA ARG A 17 15.18 -2.46 8.89
C ARG A 17 14.46 -1.11 8.83
N LEU A 18 13.46 -0.93 9.67
CA LEU A 18 12.66 0.29 9.71
C LEU A 18 13.30 1.38 10.58
N ASN A 19 14.17 1.02 11.55
CA ASN A 19 14.86 1.95 12.44
C ASN A 19 13.96 3.05 13.05
N GLY A 20 12.67 2.76 13.28
CA GLY A 20 11.68 3.73 13.77
C GLY A 20 10.86 4.45 12.69
N ALA A 21 11.24 4.37 11.41
CA ALA A 21 10.54 4.96 10.27
C ALA A 21 9.49 4.03 9.64
N GLY A 22 8.92 3.10 10.42
CA GLY A 22 7.92 2.16 9.94
C GLY A 22 6.55 2.81 9.78
N MET A 23 5.95 2.73 8.59
CA MET A 23 4.60 3.21 8.32
C MET A 23 3.60 2.06 8.22
N VAL A 24 2.47 2.17 8.89
CA VAL A 24 1.42 1.14 8.87
C VAL A 24 0.55 1.30 7.62
N LEU A 25 0.25 0.19 6.96
CA LEU A 25 -0.71 0.11 5.86
C LEU A 25 -1.66 -1.07 6.07
N HIS A 26 -2.97 -0.80 6.07
CA HIS A 26 -3.99 -1.83 6.32
C HIS A 26 -3.87 -2.98 5.31
N GLY A 27 -3.85 -4.23 5.81
CA GLY A 27 -3.67 -5.44 5.00
C GLY A 27 -2.26 -5.68 4.43
N ALA A 28 -1.29 -4.80 4.69
CA ALA A 28 0.12 -5.01 4.33
C ALA A 28 1.08 -4.96 5.54
N GLY A 29 0.59 -4.52 6.70
CA GLY A 29 1.35 -4.41 7.95
C GLY A 29 2.24 -3.18 7.98
N THR A 30 3.42 -3.26 8.61
CA THR A 30 4.35 -2.13 8.72
C THR A 30 5.39 -2.19 7.59
N LEU A 31 5.53 -1.09 6.85
CA LEU A 31 6.40 -0.97 5.67
C LEU A 31 7.44 0.14 5.86
N CYS A 32 8.55 0.04 5.13
CA CYS A 32 9.47 1.18 4.98
C CYS A 32 8.83 2.26 4.11
N PRO A 33 9.31 3.51 4.15
CA PRO A 33 8.68 4.60 3.43
C PRO A 33 8.47 4.35 1.94
N ASP A 34 9.49 3.83 1.27
CA ASP A 34 9.42 3.53 -0.17
C ASP A 34 8.38 2.44 -0.45
N CYS A 35 8.44 1.32 0.28
CA CYS A 35 7.48 0.23 0.11
C CYS A 35 6.04 0.67 0.42
N TRP A 36 5.86 1.58 1.38
CA TRP A 36 4.54 2.10 1.71
C TRP A 36 3.96 2.92 0.55
N VAL A 37 4.75 3.83 -0.03
CA VAL A 37 4.34 4.63 -1.19
C VAL A 37 4.04 3.73 -2.38
N THR A 38 4.94 2.81 -2.73
CA THR A 38 4.73 1.87 -3.84
C THR A 38 3.46 1.05 -3.66
N THR A 39 3.24 0.47 -2.48
CA THR A 39 2.04 -0.34 -2.22
C THR A 39 0.77 0.49 -2.28
N ARG A 40 0.82 1.75 -1.84
CA ARG A 40 -0.33 2.66 -1.91
C ARG A 40 -0.66 3.03 -3.36
N THR A 41 0.36 3.32 -4.17
CA THR A 41 0.21 3.64 -5.60
C THR A 41 -0.35 2.44 -6.38
N GLU A 42 0.22 1.24 -6.19
CA GLU A 42 -0.27 0.01 -6.85
C GLU A 42 -1.76 -0.24 -6.54
N ARG A 43 -2.18 -0.02 -5.29
CA ARG A 43 -3.60 -0.17 -4.90
C ARG A 43 -4.49 0.90 -5.52
N PHE A 44 -4.00 2.13 -5.63
CA PHE A 44 -4.73 3.20 -6.30
C PHE A 44 -4.91 2.88 -7.79
N GLU A 45 -3.85 2.50 -8.48
CA GLU A 45 -3.88 2.12 -9.90
C GLU A 45 -4.77 0.89 -10.16
N ALA A 46 -4.73 -0.10 -9.27
CA ALA A 46 -5.64 -1.26 -9.35
C ALA A 46 -7.11 -0.83 -9.23
N ARG A 47 -7.43 0.08 -8.31
CA ARG A 47 -8.79 0.64 -8.18
C ARG A 47 -9.20 1.47 -9.38
N ALA A 48 -8.30 2.31 -9.91
CA ALA A 48 -8.57 3.12 -11.09
C ALA A 48 -8.85 2.22 -12.31
N ARG A 49 -8.04 1.18 -12.54
CA ARG A 49 -8.27 0.20 -13.61
C ARG A 49 -9.61 -0.52 -13.45
N ALA A 50 -9.96 -0.94 -12.23
CA ALA A 50 -11.25 -1.58 -11.96
C ALA A 50 -12.44 -0.63 -12.22
N ALA A 51 -12.32 0.64 -11.84
CA ALA A 51 -13.35 1.64 -12.10
C ALA A 51 -13.54 1.89 -13.62
N VAL A 52 -12.44 2.04 -14.37
CA VAL A 52 -12.49 2.19 -15.82
C VAL A 52 -13.10 0.96 -16.49
N ALA A 53 -12.73 -0.25 -16.06
CA ALA A 53 -13.30 -1.49 -16.60
C ALA A 53 -14.80 -1.61 -16.32
N ALA A 54 -15.26 -1.18 -15.14
CA ALA A 54 -16.69 -1.12 -14.82
C ALA A 54 -17.44 -0.17 -15.76
N THR A 55 -16.94 1.07 -15.94
CA THR A 55 -17.53 2.04 -16.86
C THR A 55 -17.62 1.53 -18.29
N LEU A 56 -16.58 0.86 -18.80
CA LEU A 56 -16.61 0.27 -20.14
C LEU A 56 -17.61 -0.89 -20.25
N ALA A 57 -17.77 -1.70 -19.20
CA ALA A 57 -18.74 -2.79 -19.19
C ALA A 57 -20.18 -2.27 -19.20
N ASP A 58 -20.47 -1.17 -18.48
CA ASP A 58 -21.78 -0.52 -18.48
C ASP A 58 -22.13 0.06 -19.87
N ASP A 59 -21.17 0.67 -20.57
CA ASP A 59 -21.36 1.21 -21.92
C ASP A 59 -21.72 0.10 -22.94
N HIS A 60 -21.08 -1.06 -22.83
CA HIS A 60 -21.38 -2.23 -23.66
C HIS A 60 -22.76 -2.87 -23.39
N LEU A 61 -23.34 -2.68 -22.20
CA LEU A 61 -24.66 -3.20 -21.84
C LEU A 61 -25.81 -2.22 -22.13
N GLY A 62 -25.52 -0.91 -22.21
CA GLY A 62 -26.49 0.15 -22.49
C GLY A 62 -26.68 0.52 -23.97
N GLY A 63 -25.79 0.06 -24.86
CA GLY A 63 -25.88 0.30 -26.30
C GLY A 63 -26.81 -0.68 -27.03
N ARG A 64 -28.13 -0.44 -26.99
CA ARG A 64 -29.11 -0.95 -27.96
C ARG A 64 -30.07 0.16 -28.35
#